data_AF-A0A498SV65-F1
#
_entry.id   AF-A0A498SV65-F1
#
_cell.length_a   1.000
_cell.length_b   1.000
_cell.length_c   1.000
_cell.angle_alpha   90.00
_cell.angle_beta   90.00
_cell.angle_gamma   90.00
#
_symmetry.space_group_name_H-M   'P 1'
#
loop_
_entity.id
_entity.type
_entity.pdbx_description
1 polymer ?
#
loop_
_entity_poly.entity_id
_entity_poly.type
_entity_poly.pdbx_seq_one_letter_code
_entity_poly.pdbx_strand_id
1 'polypeptide(L)'
;IGNGFAIVRPPGHHSYGEFPQGFCIFNNVAICAKYAVLVVDSDYHCGNGLYHSFKGDNRFLYINFHAYHYGAFWPYEEEYDYDNKYDNIISIPLNCAMNTEGDYIGALRHLVIPIAQEYQPELVLVALGFDSAYYDDLLEHGQGIKAHGYGHIMKILDNLWPNKILAILEGGYFSGSYTECAAMAVRGLRRMDLPKLQHPKQINACMTETLWNSLCFHAKRWKNIAKHLDKLQDMQIKHGFPKYVPPSTKIFVGDSFRKLWNDVQKLKVARTRDWISGMSYEDERLAEKKINEYIKEYEYGVPTDELTEDEFLKQLLWYSQRRGEAFLKSIPTTLFFYNSMRECMENENGVYLIIDMYAYREAAHKCGLKNRT
;
A
#
# COMPACT_ATOMS: atom_id res chain seq x y z
N ILE A 1 -9.74 6.69 26.78
CA ILE A 1 -9.20 7.31 25.54
C ILE A 1 -10.05 6.77 24.39
N GLY A 2 -10.39 7.58 23.39
CA GLY A 2 -11.21 7.15 22.24
C GLY A 2 -10.34 6.57 21.12
N ASN A 3 -9.67 7.45 20.36
CA ASN A 3 -8.68 7.06 19.34
C ASN A 3 -7.24 7.35 19.81
N GLY A 4 -6.24 6.78 19.12
CA GLY A 4 -4.83 7.06 19.35
C GLY A 4 -4.00 7.07 18.07
N PHE A 5 -2.93 7.87 18.06
CA PHE A 5 -1.87 7.80 17.05
C PHE A 5 -0.52 7.68 17.77
N ALA A 6 0.19 6.58 17.51
CA ALA A 6 1.51 6.31 18.08
C ALA A 6 2.60 6.74 17.09
N ILE A 7 3.31 7.81 17.42
CA ILE A 7 4.49 8.28 16.69
C ILE A 7 5.70 7.48 17.20
N VAL A 8 6.03 6.39 16.51
CA VAL A 8 7.07 5.43 16.94
C VAL A 8 8.08 5.18 15.83
N ARG A 9 9.32 4.88 16.23
CA ARG A 9 10.36 4.26 15.39
C ARG A 9 11.19 3.31 16.27
N PRO A 10 11.76 2.21 15.73
CA PRO A 10 11.65 1.74 14.35
C PRO A 10 10.24 1.23 13.97
N PRO A 11 9.91 1.13 12.66
CA PRO A 11 8.66 0.53 12.19
C PRO A 11 8.59 -0.97 12.50
N GLY A 12 7.49 -1.63 12.16
CA GLY A 12 7.23 -3.02 12.50
C GLY A 12 6.62 -3.92 11.42
N HIS A 13 5.90 -3.39 10.43
CA HIS A 13 5.03 -4.21 9.57
C HIS A 13 5.73 -5.28 8.70
N HIS A 14 7.04 -5.17 8.49
CA HIS A 14 7.83 -6.20 7.80
C HIS A 14 8.38 -7.29 8.71
N SER A 15 8.43 -7.06 10.03
CA SER A 15 9.04 -8.00 10.96
C SER A 15 8.15 -9.22 11.19
N TYR A 16 8.70 -10.43 11.08
CA TYR A 16 8.05 -11.69 11.48
C TYR A 16 9.10 -12.79 11.70
N GLY A 17 8.73 -13.85 12.42
CA GLY A 17 9.63 -14.97 12.70
C GLY A 17 10.83 -14.55 13.56
N GLU A 18 12.02 -14.95 13.14
CA GLU A 18 13.27 -14.77 13.91
C GLU A 18 14.18 -13.64 13.40
N PHE A 19 13.80 -12.91 12.33
CA PHE A 19 14.70 -11.96 11.66
C PHE A 19 14.09 -10.56 11.44
N PRO A 20 14.82 -9.48 11.76
CA PRO A 20 14.45 -8.13 11.37
C PRO A 20 14.61 -7.95 9.85
N GLN A 21 13.79 -7.09 9.24
CA GLN A 21 13.80 -6.82 7.80
C GLN A 21 13.07 -5.50 7.50
N GLY A 22 13.42 -4.81 6.41
CA GLY A 22 12.75 -3.57 6.00
C GLY A 22 12.71 -2.50 7.10
N PHE A 23 13.84 -2.27 7.79
CA PHE A 23 13.95 -1.36 8.95
C PHE A 23 13.14 -1.77 10.20
N CYS A 24 12.39 -2.87 10.14
CA CYS A 24 11.53 -3.36 11.22
C CYS A 24 12.28 -4.35 12.13
N ILE A 25 12.22 -4.14 13.45
CA ILE A 25 12.83 -5.03 14.45
C ILE A 25 11.79 -5.93 15.13
N PHE A 26 10.68 -5.33 15.55
CA PHE A 26 9.54 -6.04 16.14
C PHE A 26 8.28 -5.60 15.41
N ASN A 27 7.31 -6.51 15.29
CA ASN A 27 6.06 -6.18 14.64
C ASN A 27 5.12 -5.46 15.62
N ASN A 28 5.26 -4.13 15.71
CA ASN A 28 4.50 -3.27 16.63
C ASN A 28 2.98 -3.50 16.51
N VAL A 29 2.47 -3.53 15.29
CA VAL A 29 1.04 -3.70 14.99
C VAL A 29 0.58 -5.12 15.36
N ALA A 30 1.31 -6.17 14.98
CA ALA A 30 0.96 -7.55 15.35
C ALA A 30 1.02 -7.80 16.86
N ILE A 31 1.99 -7.22 17.57
CA ILE A 31 2.08 -7.30 19.04
C ILE A 31 0.88 -6.61 19.70
N CYS A 32 0.38 -5.52 19.10
CA CYS A 32 -0.81 -4.82 19.56
C CYS A 32 -2.09 -5.62 19.29
N ALA A 33 -2.14 -6.38 18.21
CA ALA A 33 -3.29 -7.19 17.81
C ALA A 33 -3.49 -8.42 18.73
N LYS A 34 -4.06 -8.21 19.91
CA LYS A 34 -4.33 -9.29 20.88
C LYS A 34 -5.69 -9.98 20.71
N TYR A 35 -6.72 -9.29 20.19
CA TYR A 35 -8.09 -9.82 20.08
C TYR A 35 -8.90 -9.19 18.92
N ALA A 36 -9.43 -10.00 18.00
CA ALA A 36 -10.47 -9.63 17.01
C ALA A 36 -10.29 -8.25 16.34
N VAL A 37 -9.19 -8.08 15.61
CA VAL A 37 -8.76 -6.76 15.08
C VAL A 37 -8.90 -6.70 13.56
N LEU A 38 -9.43 -5.59 13.05
CA LEU A 38 -9.20 -5.17 11.66
C LEU A 38 -7.88 -4.41 11.61
N VAL A 39 -6.95 -4.86 10.77
CA VAL A 39 -5.70 -4.15 10.49
C VAL A 39 -5.77 -3.57 9.08
N VAL A 40 -5.67 -2.25 8.96
CA VAL A 40 -5.56 -1.56 7.68
C VAL A 40 -4.13 -1.06 7.54
N ASP A 41 -3.42 -1.55 6.54
CA ASP A 41 -2.06 -1.16 6.22
C ASP A 41 -2.06 -0.28 4.98
N SER A 42 -1.74 1.00 5.19
CA SER A 42 -1.70 2.03 4.15
C SER A 42 -0.27 2.40 3.74
N ASP A 43 0.73 1.73 4.31
CA ASP A 43 2.11 1.85 3.90
C ASP A 43 2.27 1.46 2.42
N TYR A 44 3.19 2.10 1.70
CA TYR A 44 3.43 1.79 0.29
C TYR A 44 4.05 0.40 0.11
N HIS A 45 4.86 -0.06 1.08
CA HIS A 45 5.51 -1.35 1.02
C HIS A 45 4.58 -2.45 1.52
N CYS A 46 4.76 -3.65 0.98
CA CYS A 46 4.00 -4.81 1.44
C CYS A 46 4.39 -5.14 2.89
N GLY A 47 3.45 -5.04 3.83
CA GLY A 47 3.59 -5.50 5.21
C GLY A 47 3.63 -7.03 5.33
N ASN A 48 4.61 -7.67 4.69
CA ASN A 48 4.81 -9.12 4.69
C ASN A 48 4.90 -9.71 6.11
N GLY A 49 5.42 -8.95 7.09
CA GLY A 49 5.41 -9.37 8.49
C GLY A 49 4.01 -9.47 9.08
N LEU A 50 3.13 -8.52 8.77
CA LEU A 50 1.71 -8.59 9.14
C LEU A 50 1.00 -9.72 8.40
N TYR A 51 1.27 -9.88 7.10
CA TYR A 51 0.74 -11.00 6.30
C TYR A 51 1.06 -12.34 6.96
N HIS A 52 2.33 -12.60 7.30
CA HIS A 52 2.74 -13.83 7.97
C HIS A 52 2.21 -13.97 9.40
N SER A 53 1.99 -12.86 10.11
CA SER A 53 1.45 -12.87 11.47
C SER A 53 -0.04 -13.22 11.53
N PHE A 54 -0.80 -12.92 10.47
CA PHE A 54 -2.26 -13.04 10.48
C PHE A 54 -2.82 -14.09 9.52
N LYS A 55 -2.08 -14.52 8.49
CA LYS A 55 -2.63 -15.41 7.46
C LYS A 55 -3.18 -16.72 8.04
N GLY A 56 -4.44 -17.01 7.74
CA GLY A 56 -5.14 -18.21 8.21
C GLY A 56 -5.73 -18.13 9.62
N ASP A 57 -5.55 -17.01 10.32
CA ASP A 57 -6.17 -16.77 11.63
C ASP A 57 -7.37 -15.82 11.51
N ASN A 58 -8.58 -16.39 11.55
CA ASN A 58 -9.83 -15.67 11.39
C ASN A 58 -10.16 -14.68 12.53
N ARG A 59 -9.33 -14.59 13.58
CA ARG A 59 -9.40 -13.52 14.59
C ARG A 59 -8.87 -12.18 14.05
N PHE A 60 -8.24 -12.16 12.89
CA PHE A 60 -7.69 -10.95 12.30
C PHE A 60 -8.18 -10.80 10.88
N LEU A 61 -8.62 -9.61 10.51
CA LEU A 61 -8.83 -9.23 9.12
C LEU A 61 -7.71 -8.26 8.75
N TYR A 62 -6.79 -8.69 7.88
CA TYR A 62 -5.69 -7.85 7.42
C TYR A 62 -5.95 -7.34 6.01
N ILE A 63 -5.93 -6.02 5.86
CA ILE A 63 -6.14 -5.32 4.61
C ILE A 63 -4.88 -4.54 4.32
N ASN A 64 -4.30 -4.71 3.14
CA ASN A 64 -3.06 -4.05 2.75
C ASN A 64 -3.19 -3.41 1.38
N PHE A 65 -2.80 -2.15 1.31
CA PHE A 65 -2.41 -1.49 0.08
C PHE A 65 -0.90 -1.63 -0.04
N HIS A 66 -0.38 -1.99 -1.21
CA HIS A 66 1.07 -2.08 -1.39
C HIS A 66 1.47 -2.03 -2.85
N ALA A 67 2.63 -1.46 -3.11
CA ALA A 67 3.34 -1.58 -4.36
C ALA A 67 3.49 -3.05 -4.76
N TYR A 68 2.96 -3.41 -5.94
CA TYR A 68 3.11 -4.77 -6.45
C TYR A 68 3.70 -4.77 -7.85
N HIS A 69 3.17 -3.92 -8.75
CA HIS A 69 3.64 -3.77 -10.13
C HIS A 69 3.83 -5.12 -10.82
N TYR A 70 2.81 -5.98 -10.75
CA TYR A 70 2.80 -7.35 -11.27
C TYR A 70 3.95 -8.22 -10.74
N GLY A 71 4.33 -8.02 -9.48
CA GLY A 71 5.45 -8.71 -8.84
C GLY A 71 6.82 -8.14 -9.15
N ALA A 72 6.92 -6.98 -9.83
CA ALA A 72 8.19 -6.29 -10.04
C ALA A 72 8.68 -5.53 -8.80
N PHE A 73 7.87 -5.45 -7.74
CA PHE A 73 8.22 -4.78 -6.49
C PHE A 73 8.37 -5.80 -5.34
N TRP A 74 9.23 -5.45 -4.37
CA TRP A 74 9.52 -6.31 -3.22
C TRP A 74 8.22 -6.62 -2.45
N PRO A 75 7.98 -7.87 -2.01
CA PRO A 75 8.91 -8.99 -1.87
C PRO A 75 8.92 -10.04 -3.02
N TYR A 76 8.37 -9.70 -4.19
CA TYR A 76 8.43 -10.54 -5.40
C TYR A 76 7.74 -11.91 -5.26
N GLU A 77 6.56 -11.99 -4.64
CA GLU A 77 5.80 -13.25 -4.60
C GLU A 77 4.35 -13.05 -5.04
N GLU A 78 3.80 -14.06 -5.71
CA GLU A 78 2.39 -14.06 -6.15
C GLU A 78 1.40 -14.05 -4.98
N GLU A 79 1.80 -14.49 -3.78
CA GLU A 79 0.88 -14.57 -2.62
C GLU A 79 0.44 -13.19 -2.09
N TYR A 80 1.07 -12.12 -2.56
CA TYR A 80 0.74 -10.72 -2.26
C TYR A 80 -0.16 -10.08 -3.33
N ASP A 81 -0.59 -10.84 -4.33
CA ASP A 81 -1.63 -10.40 -5.27
C ASP A 81 -3.03 -10.50 -4.63
N TYR A 82 -4.05 -10.00 -5.34
CA TYR A 82 -5.42 -9.93 -4.83
C TYR A 82 -6.06 -11.31 -4.54
N ASP A 83 -5.59 -12.38 -5.19
CA ASP A 83 -6.21 -13.71 -5.17
C ASP A 83 -5.52 -14.71 -4.23
N ASN A 84 -4.93 -14.21 -3.14
CA ASN A 84 -4.31 -15.05 -2.14
C ASN A 84 -5.30 -16.08 -1.52
N LYS A 85 -4.74 -17.18 -1.01
CA LYS A 85 -5.53 -18.35 -0.54
C LYS A 85 -6.23 -18.17 0.80
N TYR A 86 -6.01 -17.08 1.52
CA TYR A 86 -6.55 -16.87 2.86
C TYR A 86 -7.74 -15.90 2.84
N ASP A 87 -8.84 -16.28 3.47
CA ASP A 87 -10.07 -15.46 3.46
C ASP A 87 -9.93 -14.17 4.27
N ASN A 88 -9.05 -14.20 5.27
CA ASN A 88 -8.83 -13.12 6.22
C ASN A 88 -7.75 -12.12 5.78
N ILE A 89 -7.18 -12.30 4.58
CA ILE A 89 -6.19 -11.40 3.97
C ILE A 89 -6.76 -10.78 2.70
N ILE A 90 -6.92 -9.46 2.70
CA ILE A 90 -7.44 -8.67 1.58
C ILE A 90 -6.30 -7.79 1.05
N SER A 91 -5.68 -8.23 -0.04
CA SER A 91 -4.57 -7.52 -0.67
C SER A 91 -5.06 -6.64 -1.81
N ILE A 92 -4.61 -5.39 -1.84
CA ILE A 92 -4.92 -4.37 -2.84
C ILE A 92 -3.61 -3.99 -3.54
N PRO A 93 -3.16 -4.81 -4.51
CA PRO A 93 -1.89 -4.60 -5.20
C PRO A 93 -1.94 -3.34 -6.08
N LEU A 94 -1.02 -2.42 -5.84
CA LEU A 94 -0.86 -1.20 -6.60
C LEU A 94 0.02 -1.50 -7.82
N ASN A 95 -0.63 -1.65 -8.97
CA ASN A 95 0.01 -1.96 -10.25
C ASN A 95 0.36 -0.72 -11.09
N CYS A 96 0.21 0.48 -10.53
CA CYS A 96 0.73 1.71 -11.13
C CYS A 96 1.11 2.73 -10.05
N ALA A 97 1.91 3.70 -10.47
CA ALA A 97 2.22 4.88 -9.67
C ALA A 97 1.05 5.87 -9.62
N MET A 98 1.18 6.87 -8.75
CA MET A 98 0.33 8.06 -8.69
C MET A 98 -1.17 7.77 -8.51
N ASN A 99 -1.53 6.75 -7.72
CA ASN A 99 -2.89 6.69 -7.17
C ASN A 99 -3.06 7.84 -6.16
N THR A 100 -4.17 8.54 -6.27
CA THR A 100 -4.55 9.69 -5.45
C THR A 100 -5.27 9.27 -4.18
N GLU A 101 -5.48 10.20 -3.26
CA GLU A 101 -6.37 10.02 -2.11
C GLU A 101 -7.78 9.56 -2.52
N GLY A 102 -8.27 10.01 -3.68
CA GLY A 102 -9.56 9.61 -4.23
C GLY A 102 -9.60 8.14 -4.65
N ASP A 103 -8.48 7.60 -5.15
CA ASP A 103 -8.36 6.20 -5.54
C ASP A 103 -8.33 5.28 -4.33
N TYR A 104 -7.59 5.66 -3.28
CA TYR A 104 -7.56 4.93 -2.01
C TYR A 104 -8.93 4.95 -1.32
N ILE A 105 -9.60 6.10 -1.29
CA ILE A 105 -10.95 6.20 -0.71
C ILE A 105 -11.97 5.41 -1.56
N GLY A 106 -11.82 5.40 -2.88
CA GLY A 106 -12.62 4.55 -3.77
C GLY A 106 -12.45 3.06 -3.45
N ALA A 107 -11.21 2.60 -3.29
CA ALA A 107 -10.90 1.24 -2.89
C ALA A 107 -11.44 0.91 -1.48
N LEU A 108 -11.34 1.86 -0.54
CA LEU A 108 -11.93 1.71 0.78
C LEU A 108 -13.45 1.51 0.70
N ARG A 109 -14.17 2.35 -0.06
CA ARG A 109 -15.63 2.30 -0.17
C ARG A 109 -16.14 1.10 -0.96
N HIS A 110 -15.47 0.71 -2.04
CA HIS A 110 -15.92 -0.40 -2.90
C HIS A 110 -15.56 -1.79 -2.35
N LEU A 111 -14.44 -1.94 -1.64
CA LEU A 111 -13.92 -3.25 -1.24
C LEU A 111 -13.77 -3.39 0.28
N VAL A 112 -13.00 -2.49 0.89
CA VAL A 112 -12.59 -2.65 2.31
C VAL A 112 -13.77 -2.51 3.26
N ILE A 113 -14.54 -1.44 3.15
CA ILE A 113 -15.65 -1.13 4.06
C ILE A 113 -16.74 -2.21 4.01
N PRO A 114 -17.22 -2.67 2.83
CA PRO A 114 -18.19 -3.76 2.77
C PRO A 114 -17.73 -5.05 3.46
N ILE A 115 -16.45 -5.43 3.31
CA ILE A 115 -15.84 -6.59 3.98
C ILE A 115 -15.77 -6.34 5.49
N ALA A 116 -15.21 -5.21 5.91
CA ALA A 116 -15.04 -4.85 7.31
C ALA A 116 -16.38 -4.73 8.05
N GLN A 117 -17.44 -4.26 7.39
CA GLN A 117 -18.80 -4.24 7.93
C GLN A 117 -19.39 -5.65 8.09
N GLU A 118 -19.01 -6.62 7.26
CA GLU A 118 -19.41 -8.02 7.47
C GLU A 118 -18.59 -8.67 8.61
N TYR A 119 -17.31 -8.31 8.72
CA TYR A 119 -16.40 -8.78 9.76
C TYR A 119 -16.72 -8.21 11.17
N GLN A 120 -17.25 -6.99 11.26
CA GLN A 120 -17.61 -6.32 12.53
C GLN A 120 -16.44 -6.24 13.55
N PRO A 121 -15.34 -5.54 13.23
CA PRO A 121 -14.19 -5.48 14.13
C PRO A 121 -14.52 -4.73 15.43
N GLU A 122 -13.93 -5.19 16.53
CA GLU A 122 -14.04 -4.53 17.83
C GLU A 122 -13.00 -3.41 18.01
N LEU A 123 -11.89 -3.51 17.29
CA LEU A 123 -10.78 -2.56 17.24
C LEU A 123 -10.24 -2.48 15.80
N VAL A 124 -9.85 -1.27 15.38
CA VAL A 124 -9.14 -1.04 14.12
C VAL A 124 -7.72 -0.56 14.41
N LEU A 125 -6.74 -1.33 13.96
CA LEU A 125 -5.35 -0.87 13.90
C LEU A 125 -5.06 -0.34 12.50
N VAL A 126 -4.36 0.79 12.43
CA VAL A 126 -3.82 1.28 11.16
C VAL A 126 -2.30 1.20 11.21
N ALA A 127 -1.71 0.35 10.37
CA ALA A 127 -0.29 0.41 10.05
C ALA A 127 -0.13 1.61 9.11
N LEU A 128 0.21 2.76 9.68
CA LEU A 128 0.13 4.07 9.04
C LEU A 128 1.51 4.47 8.52
N GLY A 129 1.87 3.95 7.35
CA GLY A 129 2.97 4.45 6.56
C GLY A 129 2.56 5.66 5.74
N PHE A 130 3.46 6.64 5.65
CA PHE A 130 3.28 7.84 4.82
C PHE A 130 4.13 7.82 3.54
N ASP A 131 4.80 6.71 3.24
CA ASP A 131 5.57 6.51 2.01
C ASP A 131 4.70 6.28 0.76
N SER A 132 3.38 6.16 0.93
CA SER A 132 2.40 6.28 -0.16
C SER A 132 1.95 7.74 -0.39
N ALA A 133 2.52 8.70 0.34
CA ALA A 133 2.20 10.11 0.15
C ALA A 133 2.78 10.67 -1.16
N TYR A 134 2.15 11.72 -1.65
CA TYR A 134 2.57 12.46 -2.84
C TYR A 134 4.02 12.92 -2.71
N TYR A 135 4.89 12.35 -3.55
CA TYR A 135 6.33 12.63 -3.61
C TYR A 135 7.07 12.40 -2.29
N ASP A 136 6.81 11.27 -1.63
CA ASP A 136 7.61 10.83 -0.48
C ASP A 136 9.00 10.35 -0.91
N ASP A 137 9.24 9.04 -1.09
CA ASP A 137 10.59 8.53 -1.45
C ASP A 137 10.85 8.48 -2.96
N LEU A 138 9.77 8.44 -3.74
CA LEU A 138 9.79 8.39 -5.20
C LEU A 138 8.87 9.47 -5.75
N LEU A 139 9.31 10.21 -6.78
CA LEU A 139 8.48 11.18 -7.49
C LEU A 139 7.33 10.48 -8.25
N GLU A 140 7.38 10.47 -9.58
CA GLU A 140 6.29 9.96 -10.42
C GLU A 140 6.18 8.43 -10.44
N HIS A 141 7.13 7.73 -9.81
CA HIS A 141 7.13 6.28 -9.63
C HIS A 141 6.56 5.84 -8.27
N GLY A 142 6.30 6.78 -7.36
CA GLY A 142 5.66 6.54 -6.07
C GLY A 142 4.14 6.60 -6.13
N GLN A 143 3.49 6.81 -4.98
CA GLN A 143 2.05 7.08 -4.92
C GLN A 143 1.78 8.57 -4.77
N GLY A 144 0.52 8.95 -4.94
CA GLY A 144 0.11 10.34 -5.09
C GLY A 144 -0.87 10.82 -4.03
N ILE A 145 -0.91 10.19 -2.85
CA ILE A 145 -1.87 10.55 -1.80
C ILE A 145 -1.47 11.89 -1.20
N LYS A 146 -2.28 12.93 -1.40
CA LYS A 146 -2.06 14.21 -0.72
C LYS A 146 -2.39 14.08 0.76
N ALA A 147 -1.72 14.87 1.61
CA ALA A 147 -1.80 14.76 3.06
C ALA A 147 -3.23 14.76 3.64
N HIS A 148 -4.13 15.63 3.16
CA HIS A 148 -5.53 15.65 3.60
C HIS A 148 -6.29 14.34 3.35
N GLY A 149 -5.86 13.54 2.37
CA GLY A 149 -6.36 12.19 2.11
C GLY A 149 -6.23 11.25 3.31
N TYR A 150 -5.09 11.24 4.00
CA TYR A 150 -4.91 10.47 5.23
C TYR A 150 -5.87 10.93 6.34
N GLY A 151 -6.15 12.23 6.43
CA GLY A 151 -7.16 12.76 7.33
C GLY A 151 -8.55 12.23 7.01
N HIS A 152 -8.94 12.22 5.73
CA HIS A 152 -10.23 11.67 5.30
C HIS A 152 -10.34 10.17 5.55
N ILE A 153 -9.30 9.40 5.25
CA ILE A 153 -9.24 7.95 5.55
C ILE A 153 -9.48 7.71 7.04
N MET A 154 -8.77 8.43 7.92
CA MET A 154 -8.94 8.30 9.38
C MET A 154 -10.35 8.69 9.84
N LYS A 155 -10.90 9.77 9.29
CA LYS A 155 -12.27 10.22 9.60
C LYS A 155 -13.32 9.20 9.14
N ILE A 156 -13.15 8.59 7.98
CA ILE A 156 -14.03 7.54 7.46
C ILE A 156 -14.00 6.31 8.40
N LEU A 157 -12.81 5.86 8.77
CA LEU A 157 -12.65 4.73 9.70
C LEU A 157 -13.26 5.03 11.07
N ASP A 158 -13.01 6.20 11.65
CA ASP A 158 -13.57 6.58 12.95
C ASP A 158 -15.10 6.84 12.89
N ASN A 159 -15.66 7.25 11.76
CA ASN A 159 -17.11 7.33 11.62
C ASN A 159 -17.78 5.94 11.64
N LEU A 160 -17.12 4.93 11.07
CA LEU A 160 -17.60 3.54 11.04
C LEU A 160 -17.36 2.82 12.37
N TRP A 161 -16.21 3.04 12.99
CA TRP A 161 -15.82 2.48 14.29
C TRP A 161 -15.41 3.59 15.27
N PRO A 162 -16.39 4.34 15.82
CA PRO A 162 -16.14 5.45 16.72
C PRO A 162 -15.28 5.08 17.90
N ASN A 163 -14.22 5.86 18.13
CA ASN A 163 -13.36 5.73 19.31
C ASN A 163 -12.71 4.33 19.43
N LYS A 164 -12.39 3.71 18.30
CA LYS A 164 -11.82 2.35 18.21
C LYS A 164 -10.62 2.29 17.26
N ILE A 165 -10.02 3.44 16.94
CA ILE A 165 -8.90 3.50 15.99
C ILE A 165 -7.59 3.74 16.74
N LEU A 166 -6.61 2.87 16.51
CA LEU A 166 -5.22 3.09 16.90
C LEU A 166 -4.34 3.04 15.65
N ALA A 167 -3.86 4.21 15.23
CA ALA A 167 -2.87 4.32 14.18
C ALA A 167 -1.45 4.20 14.77
N ILE A 168 -0.57 3.49 14.08
CA ILE A 168 0.81 3.25 14.48
C ILE A 168 1.70 3.62 13.29
N LEU A 169 2.64 4.53 13.50
CA LEU A 169 3.54 5.00 12.44
C LEU A 169 4.44 3.86 11.91
N GLU A 170 4.50 3.71 10.58
CA GLU A 170 5.36 2.77 9.86
C GLU A 170 6.39 3.53 8.97
N GLY A 171 6.28 3.44 7.64
CA GLY A 171 7.11 4.16 6.67
C GLY A 171 6.76 5.64 6.50
N GLY A 172 7.43 6.27 5.54
CA GLY A 172 7.40 7.73 5.29
C GLY A 172 8.77 8.34 5.55
N TYR A 173 9.35 8.89 4.49
CA TYR A 173 10.79 9.19 4.44
C TYR A 173 11.06 10.66 4.11
N PHE A 174 10.10 11.36 3.47
CA PHE A 174 10.24 12.77 3.15
C PHE A 174 9.51 13.66 4.17
N SER A 175 10.27 14.34 5.02
CA SER A 175 9.74 15.13 6.14
C SER A 175 8.81 16.27 5.74
N GLY A 176 9.03 16.85 4.54
CA GLY A 176 8.14 17.85 3.96
C GLY A 176 6.74 17.31 3.64
N SER A 177 6.61 16.00 3.42
CA SER A 177 5.34 15.32 3.14
C SER A 177 4.74 14.68 4.40
N TYR A 178 5.48 13.79 5.08
CA TYR A 178 4.90 12.97 6.15
C TYR A 178 4.46 13.79 7.37
N THR A 179 5.07 14.95 7.62
CA THR A 179 4.67 15.83 8.74
C THR A 179 3.25 16.36 8.56
N GLU A 180 2.93 16.80 7.35
CA GLU A 180 1.57 17.27 7.01
C GLU A 180 0.59 16.09 6.98
N CYS A 181 1.01 14.93 6.47
CA CYS A 181 0.19 13.71 6.47
C CYS A 181 -0.19 13.29 7.91
N ALA A 182 0.78 13.29 8.82
CA ALA A 182 0.57 13.00 10.24
C ALA A 182 -0.39 14.02 10.89
N ALA A 183 -0.21 15.32 10.61
CA ALA A 183 -1.10 16.36 11.11
C ALA A 183 -2.54 16.15 10.63
N MET A 184 -2.73 15.86 9.34
CA MET A 184 -4.05 15.60 8.75
C MET A 184 -4.70 14.32 9.28
N ALA A 185 -3.93 13.23 9.43
CA ALA A 185 -4.41 11.98 10.05
C ALA A 185 -4.95 12.24 11.47
N VAL A 186 -4.22 12.98 12.30
CA VAL A 186 -4.66 13.36 13.65
C VAL A 186 -5.91 14.24 13.61
N ARG A 187 -6.01 15.20 12.69
CA ARG A 187 -7.24 16.01 12.51
C ARG A 187 -8.44 15.12 12.19
N GLY A 188 -8.26 14.14 11.31
CA GLY A 188 -9.27 13.14 10.97
C GLY A 188 -9.74 12.34 12.18
N LEU A 189 -8.80 11.78 12.95
CA LEU A 189 -9.08 11.03 14.20
C LEU A 189 -9.79 11.88 15.27
N ARG A 190 -9.56 13.20 15.26
CA ARG A 190 -10.21 14.16 16.15
C ARG A 190 -11.52 14.72 15.60
N ARG A 191 -11.97 14.26 14.42
CA ARG A 191 -13.15 14.77 13.71
C ARG A 191 -13.12 16.29 13.48
N MET A 192 -11.92 16.85 13.36
CA MET A 192 -11.76 18.27 13.02
C MET A 192 -12.11 18.49 11.55
N ASP A 193 -12.29 19.76 11.18
CA ASP A 193 -12.45 20.12 9.78
C ASP A 193 -11.22 19.70 8.99
N LEU A 194 -11.45 19.06 7.85
CA LEU A 194 -10.42 18.66 6.91
C LEU A 194 -10.58 19.50 5.63
N PRO A 195 -9.49 19.74 4.88
CA PRO A 195 -9.58 20.31 3.55
C PRO A 195 -10.57 19.53 2.69
N LYS A 196 -11.35 20.22 1.86
CA LYS A 196 -12.31 19.60 0.95
C LYS A 196 -11.64 18.51 0.10
N LEU A 197 -12.16 17.29 0.17
CA LEU A 197 -11.74 16.21 -0.71
C LEU A 197 -12.43 16.36 -2.07
N GLN A 198 -11.71 16.06 -3.15
CA GLN A 198 -12.29 15.95 -4.48
C GLN A 198 -12.39 14.48 -4.86
N HIS A 199 -13.62 13.96 -4.95
CA HIS A 199 -13.81 12.61 -5.46
C HIS A 199 -13.55 12.56 -6.98
N PRO A 200 -12.75 11.60 -7.46
CA PRO A 200 -12.52 11.46 -8.88
C PRO A 200 -13.79 10.91 -9.54
N LYS A 201 -14.17 11.43 -10.71
CA LYS A 201 -15.28 10.88 -11.50
C LYS A 201 -15.04 9.43 -11.92
N GLN A 202 -13.76 9.09 -12.11
CA GLN A 202 -13.29 7.74 -12.41
C GLN A 202 -12.02 7.50 -11.59
N ILE A 203 -11.96 6.35 -10.92
CA ILE A 203 -10.76 5.91 -10.23
C ILE A 203 -9.66 5.62 -11.26
N ASN A 204 -8.39 5.63 -10.88
CA ASN A 204 -7.28 5.21 -11.72
C ASN A 204 -7.59 3.85 -12.38
N ALA A 205 -7.31 3.72 -13.68
CA ALA A 205 -7.65 2.52 -14.45
C ALA A 205 -7.01 1.23 -13.88
N CYS A 206 -5.78 1.29 -13.37
CA CYS A 206 -5.11 0.13 -12.78
C CYS A 206 -5.73 -0.26 -11.44
N MET A 207 -6.11 0.74 -10.63
CA MET A 207 -6.88 0.50 -9.40
C MET A 207 -8.27 -0.05 -9.72
N THR A 208 -8.92 0.44 -10.78
CA THR A 208 -10.22 -0.09 -11.24
C THR A 208 -10.10 -1.56 -11.63
N GLU A 209 -9.06 -1.94 -12.39
CA GLU A 209 -8.80 -3.35 -12.73
C GLU A 209 -8.56 -4.20 -11.48
N THR A 210 -7.73 -3.72 -10.56
CA THR A 210 -7.45 -4.38 -9.28
C THR A 210 -8.73 -4.59 -8.49
N LEU A 211 -9.57 -3.56 -8.34
CA LEU A 211 -10.83 -3.66 -7.63
C LEU A 211 -11.80 -4.64 -8.28
N TRP A 212 -11.95 -4.64 -9.60
CA TRP A 212 -12.81 -5.63 -10.27
C TRP A 212 -12.35 -7.07 -10.03
N ASN A 213 -11.05 -7.31 -10.15
CA ASN A 213 -10.44 -8.60 -9.87
C ASN A 213 -10.66 -9.04 -8.41
N SER A 214 -10.38 -8.15 -7.45
CA SER A 214 -10.63 -8.37 -6.03
C SER A 214 -12.10 -8.62 -5.73
N LEU A 215 -13.03 -7.85 -6.31
CA LEU A 215 -14.46 -8.00 -6.12
C LEU A 215 -14.97 -9.35 -6.63
N CYS A 216 -14.58 -9.75 -7.85
CA CYS A 216 -14.92 -11.05 -8.40
C CYS A 216 -14.36 -12.22 -7.57
N PHE A 217 -13.16 -12.05 -7.02
CA PHE A 217 -12.53 -13.06 -6.18
C PHE A 217 -13.22 -13.17 -4.81
N HIS A 218 -13.36 -12.04 -4.10
CA HIS A 218 -13.89 -11.98 -2.74
C HIS A 218 -15.41 -12.12 -2.65
N ALA A 219 -16.17 -11.94 -3.74
CA ALA A 219 -17.62 -12.21 -3.77
C ALA A 219 -17.98 -13.66 -3.40
N LYS A 220 -17.04 -14.59 -3.56
CA LYS A 220 -17.22 -16.00 -3.16
C LYS A 220 -17.16 -16.21 -1.64
N ARG A 221 -16.59 -15.24 -0.92
CA ARG A 221 -16.25 -15.33 0.51
C ARG A 221 -17.06 -14.35 1.36
N TRP A 222 -17.42 -13.20 0.80
CA TRP A 222 -18.07 -12.09 1.50
C TRP A 222 -19.41 -11.73 0.85
N LYS A 223 -20.50 -11.83 1.60
CA LYS A 223 -21.87 -11.58 1.12
C LYS A 223 -22.08 -10.13 0.70
N ASN A 224 -21.49 -9.18 1.42
CA ASN A 224 -21.57 -7.76 1.07
C ASN A 224 -20.86 -7.47 -0.25
N ILE A 225 -19.75 -8.17 -0.53
CA ILE A 225 -19.04 -8.05 -1.81
C ILE A 225 -19.84 -8.69 -2.95
N ALA A 226 -20.48 -9.85 -2.73
CA ALA A 226 -21.34 -10.45 -3.74
C ALA A 226 -22.47 -9.49 -4.18
N LYS A 227 -23.17 -8.88 -3.21
CA LYS A 227 -24.22 -7.89 -3.48
C LYS A 227 -23.70 -6.65 -4.20
N HIS A 228 -22.53 -6.16 -3.79
CA HIS A 228 -21.92 -4.98 -4.41
C HIS A 228 -21.45 -5.27 -5.84
N LEU A 229 -20.87 -6.45 -6.08
CA LEU A 229 -20.49 -6.93 -7.40
C LEU A 229 -21.70 -7.03 -8.34
N ASP A 230 -22.84 -7.56 -7.87
CA ASP A 230 -24.05 -7.63 -8.68
C ASP A 230 -24.51 -6.24 -9.14
N LYS A 231 -24.54 -5.26 -8.23
CA LYS A 231 -24.85 -3.85 -8.59
C LYS A 231 -23.90 -3.30 -9.65
N LEU A 232 -22.60 -3.55 -9.52
CA LEU A 232 -21.60 -3.09 -10.48
C LEU A 232 -21.75 -3.77 -11.85
N GLN A 233 -22.07 -5.07 -11.87
CA GLN A 233 -22.32 -5.83 -13.10
C GLN A 233 -23.60 -5.37 -13.80
N ASP A 234 -24.65 -5.05 -13.05
CA ASP A 234 -25.89 -4.47 -13.59
C ASP A 234 -25.63 -3.05 -14.13
N MET A 235 -24.79 -2.28 -13.44
CA MET A 235 -24.35 -0.95 -13.89
C MET A 235 -23.53 -1.02 -15.20
N GLN A 236 -22.65 -2.01 -15.36
CA GLN A 236 -21.97 -2.30 -16.64
C GLN A 236 -22.96 -2.51 -17.78
N ILE A 237 -23.94 -3.40 -17.58
CA ILE A 237 -24.95 -3.75 -18.59
C ILE A 237 -25.82 -2.53 -18.94
N LYS A 238 -26.25 -1.77 -17.92
CA LYS A 238 -27.05 -0.55 -18.09
C LYS A 238 -26.36 0.48 -18.99
N HIS A 239 -25.03 0.53 -19.00
CA HIS A 239 -24.25 1.44 -19.84
C HIS A 239 -23.77 0.82 -21.16
N GLY A 240 -24.30 -0.35 -21.53
CA GLY A 240 -24.01 -1.01 -22.81
C GLY A 240 -22.68 -1.77 -22.84
N PHE A 241 -22.10 -2.07 -21.68
CA PHE A 241 -20.87 -2.84 -21.57
C PHE A 241 -21.15 -4.27 -21.08
N PRO A 242 -20.34 -5.26 -21.49
CA PRO A 242 -20.48 -6.61 -20.97
C PRO A 242 -20.15 -6.65 -19.47
N LYS A 243 -20.64 -7.70 -18.80
CA LYS A 243 -20.21 -8.07 -17.46
C LYS A 243 -18.68 -8.20 -17.43
N TYR A 244 -18.05 -7.66 -16.40
CA TYR A 244 -16.63 -7.87 -16.15
C TYR A 244 -16.36 -9.35 -15.90
N VAL A 245 -15.32 -9.87 -16.53
CA VAL A 245 -14.78 -11.21 -16.29
C VAL A 245 -13.28 -11.04 -16.08
N PRO A 246 -12.73 -11.47 -14.92
CA PRO A 246 -11.30 -11.42 -14.68
C PRO A 246 -10.50 -12.13 -15.79
N PRO A 247 -9.29 -11.64 -16.12
CA PRO A 247 -8.44 -12.31 -17.10
C PRO A 247 -8.11 -13.74 -16.65
N SER A 248 -8.06 -14.68 -17.61
CA SER A 248 -7.71 -16.09 -17.32
C SER A 248 -6.25 -16.29 -16.95
N THR A 249 -5.40 -15.32 -17.31
CA THR A 249 -3.95 -15.38 -17.11
C THR A 249 -3.53 -14.13 -16.35
N LYS A 250 -2.81 -14.32 -15.25
CA LYS A 250 -2.19 -13.24 -14.48
C LYS A 250 -0.81 -12.93 -15.03
N ILE A 251 -0.43 -11.67 -15.00
CA ILE A 251 0.93 -11.24 -15.30
C ILE A 251 1.70 -11.26 -13.98
N PHE A 252 2.77 -12.02 -13.93
CA PHE A 252 3.73 -12.01 -12.85
C PHE A 252 5.14 -11.95 -13.45
N VAL A 253 5.88 -10.88 -13.13
CA VAL A 253 7.26 -10.67 -13.63
C VAL A 253 8.30 -10.86 -12.52
N GLY A 254 7.86 -11.27 -11.33
CA GLY A 254 8.69 -11.38 -10.13
C GLY A 254 9.54 -12.66 -10.03
N ASP A 255 9.28 -13.70 -10.84
CA ASP A 255 9.92 -15.03 -10.70
C ASP A 255 11.45 -14.97 -10.62
N SER A 256 12.08 -14.26 -11.57
CA SER A 256 13.54 -14.11 -11.64
C SER A 256 14.08 -13.34 -10.43
N PHE A 257 13.34 -12.32 -9.96
CA PHE A 257 13.73 -11.52 -8.80
C PHE A 257 13.59 -12.31 -7.50
N ARG A 258 12.56 -13.15 -7.41
CA ARG A 258 12.37 -14.01 -6.25
C ARG A 258 13.48 -15.03 -6.10
N LYS A 259 13.89 -15.65 -7.22
CA LYS A 259 15.02 -16.57 -7.22
C LYS A 259 16.30 -15.89 -6.69
N LEU A 260 16.58 -14.68 -7.14
CA LEU A 260 17.73 -13.92 -6.64
C LEU A 260 17.61 -13.61 -5.14
N TRP A 261 16.44 -13.15 -4.69
CA TRP A 261 16.21 -12.86 -3.28
C TRP A 261 16.45 -14.08 -2.40
N ASN A 262 15.98 -15.25 -2.83
CA ASN A 262 16.24 -16.52 -2.15
C ASN A 262 17.74 -16.86 -2.11
N ASP A 263 18.48 -16.60 -3.19
CA ASP A 263 19.94 -16.79 -3.23
C ASP A 263 20.64 -15.86 -2.23
N VAL A 264 20.23 -14.59 -2.13
CA VAL A 264 20.73 -13.64 -1.11
C VAL A 264 20.48 -14.17 0.30
N GLN A 265 19.26 -14.65 0.59
CA GLN A 265 18.91 -15.19 1.90
C GLN A 265 19.69 -16.46 2.25
N LYS A 266 19.97 -17.31 1.26
CA LYS A 266 20.71 -18.57 1.40
C LYS A 266 22.22 -18.33 1.56
N LEU A 267 22.80 -17.48 0.72
CA LEU A 267 24.23 -17.21 0.68
C LEU A 267 24.66 -16.19 1.73
N LYS A 268 23.71 -15.45 2.32
CA LYS A 268 23.93 -14.36 3.28
C LYS A 268 24.78 -13.20 2.74
N VAL A 269 24.78 -13.05 1.43
CA VAL A 269 25.47 -11.98 0.71
C VAL A 269 24.40 -11.16 -0.01
N ALA A 270 24.20 -9.91 0.42
CA ALA A 270 23.48 -8.95 -0.39
C ALA A 270 24.44 -8.40 -1.41
N ARG A 271 23.91 -8.19 -2.60
CA ARG A 271 24.48 -7.20 -3.49
C ARG A 271 23.83 -5.87 -3.14
N THR A 272 24.59 -4.92 -2.61
CA THR A 272 24.06 -3.62 -2.22
C THR A 272 24.48 -2.56 -3.22
N ARG A 273 23.47 -1.87 -3.74
CA ARG A 273 23.51 -0.50 -4.26
C ARG A 273 22.24 0.17 -3.70
N ASP A 274 22.14 1.50 -3.76
CA ASP A 274 20.84 2.16 -3.82
C ASP A 274 20.10 1.59 -5.04
N TRP A 275 19.38 0.48 -4.85
CA TRP A 275 18.67 -0.23 -5.91
C TRP A 275 17.69 0.72 -6.58
N ILE A 276 17.10 1.59 -5.77
CA ILE A 276 16.34 2.74 -6.18
C ILE A 276 17.01 3.92 -5.47
N SER A 277 17.69 4.76 -6.23
CA SER A 277 18.11 6.05 -5.71
C SER A 277 16.84 6.82 -5.35
N GLY A 278 16.72 7.23 -4.09
CA GLY A 278 15.65 8.14 -3.67
C GLY A 278 15.74 9.46 -4.43
N MET A 279 14.89 10.42 -4.06
CA MET A 279 14.85 11.72 -4.70
C MET A 279 16.22 12.42 -4.70
N SER A 280 16.61 12.99 -5.85
CA SER A 280 17.75 13.91 -5.89
C SER A 280 17.41 15.22 -5.16
N TYR A 281 18.41 16.04 -4.85
CA TYR A 281 18.17 17.37 -4.25
C TYR A 281 17.27 18.27 -5.13
N GLU A 282 17.29 18.08 -6.46
CA GLU A 282 16.40 18.80 -7.37
C GLU A 282 14.96 18.28 -7.28
N ASP A 283 14.80 16.96 -7.18
CA ASP A 283 13.52 16.29 -6.99
C ASP A 283 12.90 16.65 -5.64
N GLU A 284 13.67 16.66 -4.55
CA GLU A 284 13.22 17.08 -3.22
C GLU A 284 12.69 18.53 -3.24
N ARG A 285 13.40 19.45 -3.91
CA ARG A 285 12.94 20.84 -4.05
C ARG A 285 11.67 20.94 -4.89
N LEU A 286 11.56 20.15 -5.95
CA LEU A 286 10.34 20.08 -6.75
C LEU A 286 9.18 19.52 -5.92
N ALA A 287 9.42 18.46 -5.16
CA ALA A 287 8.45 17.83 -4.29
C ALA A 287 7.93 18.82 -3.24
N GLU A 288 8.84 19.47 -2.50
CA GLU A 288 8.50 20.48 -1.50
C GLU A 288 7.69 21.63 -2.11
N LYS A 289 8.08 22.12 -3.28
CA LYS A 289 7.31 23.17 -3.98
C LYS A 289 5.89 22.70 -4.29
N LYS A 290 5.73 21.51 -4.86
CA LYS A 290 4.44 20.95 -5.27
C LYS A 290 3.53 20.63 -4.08
N ILE A 291 4.12 20.18 -2.97
CA ILE A 291 3.41 19.94 -1.71
C ILE A 291 2.89 21.27 -1.14
N ASN A 292 3.75 22.28 -1.06
CA ASN A 292 3.37 23.61 -0.61
C ASN A 292 2.30 24.27 -1.50
N GLU A 293 2.34 24.02 -2.81
CA GLU A 293 1.31 24.48 -3.76
C GLU A 293 -0.06 23.92 -3.40
N TYR A 294 -0.22 22.59 -3.24
CA TYR A 294 -1.55 22.04 -2.93
C TYR A 294 -2.01 22.36 -1.51
N ILE A 295 -1.10 22.52 -0.53
CA ILE A 295 -1.47 22.91 0.84
C ILE A 295 -2.08 24.32 0.85
N LYS A 296 -1.57 25.24 0.01
CA LYS A 296 -2.14 26.59 -0.12
C LYS A 296 -3.55 26.58 -0.72
N GLU A 297 -3.91 25.53 -1.45
CA GLU A 297 -5.24 25.34 -2.04
C GLU A 297 -6.24 24.69 -1.08
N TYR A 298 -5.85 24.40 0.18
CA TYR A 298 -6.76 23.80 1.14
C TYR A 298 -7.95 24.68 1.47
N GLU A 299 -9.14 24.17 1.15
CA GLU A 299 -10.42 24.76 1.52
C GLU A 299 -10.97 24.09 2.78
N TYR A 300 -10.77 24.73 3.93
CA TYR A 300 -11.39 24.31 5.19
C TYR A 300 -12.81 24.87 5.33
N GLY A 301 -13.66 24.16 6.09
CA GLY A 301 -15.04 24.60 6.37
C GLY A 301 -16.01 24.44 5.19
N VAL A 302 -15.51 24.06 4.00
CA VAL A 302 -16.33 23.67 2.86
C VAL A 302 -16.59 22.15 2.93
N PRO A 303 -17.85 21.70 2.96
CA PRO A 303 -18.16 20.28 2.94
C PRO A 303 -17.58 19.56 1.71
N THR A 304 -17.18 18.31 1.90
CA THR A 304 -16.88 17.41 0.78
C THR A 304 -18.19 17.00 0.12
N ASP A 305 -18.26 17.16 -1.21
CA ASP A 305 -19.43 16.76 -1.98
C ASP A 305 -19.46 15.24 -2.07
N GLU A 306 -20.43 14.60 -1.44
CA GLU A 306 -20.58 13.14 -1.52
C GLU A 306 -21.10 12.72 -2.90
N LEU A 307 -20.56 11.62 -3.42
CA LEU A 307 -21.03 11.00 -4.65
C LEU A 307 -22.44 10.44 -4.46
N THR A 308 -23.30 10.62 -5.45
CA THR A 308 -24.53 9.83 -5.55
C THR A 308 -24.18 8.35 -5.78
N GLU A 309 -25.11 7.42 -5.47
CA GLU A 309 -24.90 5.98 -5.71
C GLU A 309 -24.55 5.71 -7.18
N ASP A 310 -25.20 6.40 -8.13
CA ASP A 310 -24.93 6.24 -9.56
C ASP A 310 -23.53 6.73 -9.95
N GLU A 311 -23.09 7.89 -9.43
CA GLU A 311 -21.72 8.38 -9.63
C GLU A 311 -20.68 7.47 -9.00
N PHE A 312 -20.93 6.98 -7.78
CA PHE A 312 -20.07 6.04 -7.08
C PHE A 312 -19.88 4.75 -7.86
N LEU A 313 -20.95 4.10 -8.33
CA LEU A 313 -20.83 2.88 -9.14
C LEU A 313 -20.14 3.15 -10.48
N LYS A 314 -20.41 4.30 -11.11
CA LYS A 314 -19.77 4.70 -12.38
C LYS A 314 -18.26 4.89 -12.28
N GLN A 315 -17.70 5.10 -11.08
CA GLN A 315 -16.25 5.18 -10.89
C GLN A 315 -15.52 3.95 -11.40
N LEU A 316 -16.18 2.77 -11.38
CA LEU A 316 -15.63 1.49 -11.80
C LEU A 316 -16.11 1.02 -13.18
N LEU A 317 -16.68 1.89 -14.02
CA LEU A 317 -16.99 1.50 -15.40
C LEU A 317 -15.74 0.96 -16.13
N TRP A 318 -15.89 -0.21 -16.73
CA TRP A 318 -14.85 -0.96 -17.41
C TRP A 318 -15.21 -1.28 -18.85
N TYR A 319 -14.39 -0.80 -19.76
CA TYR A 319 -14.56 -0.93 -21.21
C TYR A 319 -13.19 -0.91 -21.90
N SER A 320 -13.16 -1.15 -23.22
CA SER A 320 -11.90 -1.38 -23.95
C SER A 320 -10.86 -0.27 -23.76
N GLN A 321 -11.29 1.00 -23.76
CA GLN A 321 -10.37 2.12 -23.54
C GLN A 321 -9.78 2.11 -22.13
N ARG A 322 -10.57 1.79 -21.09
CA ARG A 322 -10.09 1.70 -19.70
C ARG A 322 -9.04 0.61 -19.52
N ARG A 323 -9.21 -0.52 -20.22
CA ARG A 323 -8.17 -1.56 -20.27
C ARG A 323 -6.87 -1.04 -20.90
N GLY A 324 -6.97 -0.29 -22.00
CA GLY A 324 -5.81 0.36 -22.62
C GLY A 324 -5.13 1.37 -21.69
N GLU A 325 -5.92 2.18 -20.98
CA GLU A 325 -5.40 3.13 -19.98
C GLU A 325 -4.68 2.42 -18.82
N ALA A 326 -5.21 1.32 -18.31
CA ALA A 326 -4.57 0.52 -17.26
C ALA A 326 -3.22 -0.04 -17.74
N PHE A 327 -3.18 -0.58 -18.96
CA PHE A 327 -1.93 -1.05 -19.57
C PHE A 327 -0.91 0.08 -19.72
N LEU A 328 -1.29 1.22 -20.29
CA LEU A 328 -0.38 2.35 -20.51
C LEU A 328 0.13 2.99 -19.21
N LYS A 329 -0.67 2.97 -18.14
CA LYS A 329 -0.28 3.53 -16.83
C LYS A 329 0.62 2.61 -16.01
N SER A 330 0.44 1.29 -16.13
CA SER A 330 1.19 0.33 -15.32
C SER A 330 2.61 0.07 -15.84
N ILE A 331 2.80 0.07 -17.16
CA ILE A 331 4.08 -0.27 -17.80
C ILE A 331 5.26 0.60 -17.33
N PRO A 332 5.19 1.93 -17.31
CA PRO A 332 6.38 2.74 -17.04
C PRO A 332 6.99 2.46 -15.66
N THR A 333 6.14 2.34 -14.64
CA THR A 333 6.59 2.07 -13.27
C THR A 333 7.00 0.61 -13.08
N THR A 334 6.28 -0.33 -13.72
CA THR A 334 6.69 -1.75 -13.72
C THR A 334 8.06 -1.93 -14.36
N LEU A 335 8.31 -1.30 -15.52
CA LEU A 335 9.61 -1.33 -16.19
C LEU A 335 10.69 -0.60 -15.39
N PHE A 336 10.37 0.48 -14.69
CA PHE A 336 11.32 1.15 -13.79
C PHE A 336 11.86 0.18 -12.74
N PHE A 337 10.99 -0.47 -11.96
CA PHE A 337 11.43 -1.43 -10.94
C PHE A 337 12.12 -2.66 -11.54
N TYR A 338 11.56 -3.19 -12.65
CA TYR A 338 12.13 -4.35 -13.33
C TYR A 338 13.54 -4.07 -13.87
N ASN A 339 13.73 -2.95 -14.58
CA ASN A 339 15.02 -2.58 -15.15
C ASN A 339 16.01 -2.19 -14.06
N SER A 340 15.61 -1.42 -13.03
CA SER A 340 16.50 -1.09 -11.92
C SER A 340 17.04 -2.34 -11.22
N MET A 341 16.21 -3.37 -11.07
CA MET A 341 16.65 -4.66 -10.54
C MET A 341 17.59 -5.39 -11.49
N ARG A 342 17.22 -5.50 -12.76
CA ARG A 342 18.06 -6.16 -13.77
C ARG A 342 19.43 -5.48 -13.90
N GLU A 343 19.49 -4.16 -13.94
CA GLU A 343 20.75 -3.39 -13.96
C GLU A 343 21.55 -3.60 -12.67
N CYS A 344 20.87 -3.66 -11.51
CA CYS A 344 21.50 -4.04 -10.25
C CYS A 344 22.15 -5.42 -10.37
N MET A 345 21.57 -6.36 -11.12
CA MET A 345 22.14 -7.70 -11.34
C MET A 345 23.25 -7.76 -12.40
N GLU A 346 23.12 -7.05 -13.52
CA GLU A 346 24.02 -7.16 -14.68
C GLU A 346 25.35 -6.43 -14.51
N ASN A 347 25.39 -5.38 -13.67
CA ASN A 347 26.63 -4.64 -13.44
C ASN A 347 27.68 -5.55 -12.73
N GLU A 348 28.98 -5.29 -12.84
CA GLU A 348 29.99 -6.04 -12.06
C GLU A 348 30.48 -5.24 -10.84
N ASN A 349 30.13 -3.95 -10.77
CA ASN A 349 30.55 -3.02 -9.72
C ASN A 349 29.67 -3.07 -8.46
N GLY A 350 28.79 -4.06 -8.34
CA GLY A 350 27.97 -4.23 -7.13
C GLY A 350 28.84 -4.56 -5.93
N VAL A 351 28.76 -3.76 -4.87
CA VAL A 351 29.38 -4.12 -3.60
C VAL A 351 28.61 -5.30 -3.02
N TYR A 352 29.26 -6.45 -2.91
CA TYR A 352 28.72 -7.59 -2.17
C TYR A 352 28.91 -7.32 -0.68
N LEU A 353 27.82 -7.00 0.01
CA LEU A 353 27.77 -6.77 1.44
C LEU A 353 27.29 -8.08 2.11
N ILE A 354 28.15 -8.65 2.96
CA ILE A 354 27.76 -9.79 3.79
C ILE A 354 26.74 -9.28 4.81
N ILE A 355 25.50 -9.75 4.72
CA ILE A 355 24.42 -9.32 5.62
C ILE A 355 24.44 -10.14 6.92
N ASP A 356 25.06 -11.31 6.89
CA ASP A 356 25.26 -12.12 8.09
C ASP A 356 26.41 -11.54 8.90
N MET A 357 26.07 -10.98 10.06
CA MET A 357 27.03 -10.34 10.93
C MET A 357 28.01 -11.33 11.58
N TYR A 358 27.64 -12.61 11.69
CA TYR A 358 28.57 -13.67 12.07
C TYR A 358 29.54 -13.99 10.92
N ALA A 359 29.05 -14.16 9.70
CA ALA A 359 29.89 -14.40 8.53
C ALA A 359 30.82 -13.21 8.22
N TYR A 360 30.32 -11.98 8.40
CA TYR A 360 31.11 -10.75 8.31
C TYR A 360 32.20 -10.72 9.39
N ARG A 361 31.86 -11.02 10.66
CA ARG A 361 32.84 -11.05 11.76
C ARG A 361 33.91 -12.12 11.54
N GLU A 362 33.53 -13.31 11.09
CA GLU A 362 34.46 -14.39 10.70
C GLU A 362 35.40 -13.95 9.57
N ALA A 363 34.86 -13.33 8.52
CA ALA A 363 35.65 -12.83 7.40
C ALA A 363 36.56 -11.66 7.81
N ALA A 364 36.06 -10.71 8.60
CA ALA A 364 36.82 -9.58 9.12
C ALA A 364 37.97 -10.04 10.03
N HIS A 365 37.72 -11.05 10.87
CA HIS A 365 38.73 -11.69 11.70
C HIS A 365 39.82 -12.37 10.86
N LYS A 366 39.43 -13.14 9.82
CA LYS A 366 40.38 -13.77 8.89
C LYS A 366 41.21 -12.77 8.08
N CYS A 367 40.62 -11.62 7.74
CA CYS A 367 41.27 -10.57 6.96
C CYS A 367 42.00 -9.51 7.81
N GLY A 368 42.04 -9.66 9.13
CA GLY A 368 42.73 -8.72 10.03
C GLY A 368 42.12 -7.32 10.08
N LEU A 369 40.88 -7.15 9.63
CA LEU A 369 40.15 -5.88 9.68
C LEU A 369 39.72 -5.62 11.13
N LYS A 370 40.42 -4.70 11.82
CA LYS A 370 40.02 -4.27 13.17
C LYS A 370 38.69 -3.52 13.08
N ASN A 371 37.69 -4.02 13.80
CA ASN A 371 36.37 -3.40 13.96
C ASN A 371 36.53 -1.89 14.25
N ARG A 372 36.17 -1.03 13.29
CA ARG A 372 35.82 0.36 13.58
C ARG A 372 34.33 0.35 13.86
N THR A 373 33.99 0.42 15.14
CA THR A 373 32.64 0.53 15.69
C THR A 373 31.95 1.80 15.24
#